data_AF-A0A7C5TXY1-F1
#
_entry.id   AF-A0A7C5TXY1-F1
#
_cell.length_a   1.000
_cell.length_b   1.000
_cell.length_c   1.000
_cell.angle_alpha   90.00
_cell.angle_beta   90.00
_cell.angle_gamma   90.00
#
_symmetry.space_group_name_H-M   'P 1'
#
loop_
_entity.id
_entity.type
_entity.pdbx_description
1 polymer ?
#
loop_
_entity_poly.entity_id
_entity_poly.type
_entity_poly.pdbx_seq_one_letter_code
_entity_poly.pdbx_strand_id
1 'polypeptide(L)'
;MSFVYELITWQNKDTFLHKKNMFIPKIIYMIFVILTILPREVYLEIIIIIVNILMMTLILRALKTVATITFIWAMFFATILSIDFLLKTYDINVLFNLLYSFSTMSCGALFYLSTPPSHLRDFMGTNILTLSYSLIRSFLTDLLETLDSYKARGLETRFNVLRYIGFLYTSINIVMTRSELLEDSLKARGFEAD
;
A
#
# COMPACT_ATOMS: atom_id res chain seq x y z
N MET A 1 9.95 22.89 6.63
CA MET A 1 8.59 22.41 6.32
C MET A 1 8.62 20.89 6.37
N SER A 2 7.75 20.25 7.16
CA SER A 2 7.75 18.78 7.30
C SER A 2 7.32 18.11 5.98
N PHE A 3 7.97 17.02 5.59
CA PHE A 3 7.66 16.22 4.39
C PHE A 3 6.17 15.84 4.32
N VAL A 4 5.57 15.50 5.48
CA VAL A 4 4.15 15.15 5.60
C VAL A 4 3.23 16.33 5.27
N TYR A 5 3.61 17.54 5.70
CA TYR A 5 2.84 18.75 5.39
C TYR A 5 2.88 19.06 3.90
N GLU A 6 4.04 18.88 3.26
CA GLU A 6 4.19 19.05 1.81
C GLU A 6 3.30 18.06 1.03
N LEU A 7 3.28 16.78 1.44
CA LEU A 7 2.41 15.76 0.84
C LEU A 7 0.91 16.13 0.89
N ILE A 8 0.42 16.57 2.06
CA ILE A 8 -0.98 16.98 2.24
C ILE A 8 -1.32 18.20 1.38
N THR A 9 -0.40 19.17 1.28
CA THR A 9 -0.62 20.35 0.43
C THR A 9 -0.69 20.00 -1.06
N TRP A 10 0.02 18.96 -1.51
CA TRP A 10 -0.04 18.51 -2.89
C TRP A 10 -1.37 17.84 -3.23
N GLN A 11 -1.95 17.05 -2.32
CA GLN A 11 -3.26 16.40 -2.51
C GLN A 11 -4.41 17.38 -2.74
N ASN A 12 -4.26 18.62 -2.28
CA ASN A 12 -5.29 19.67 -2.40
C ASN A 12 -5.03 20.60 -3.59
N LYS A 13 -4.03 20.34 -4.44
CA LYS A 13 -3.80 21.17 -5.62
C LYS A 13 -4.72 20.80 -6.77
N ASP A 14 -5.09 21.81 -7.54
CA ASP A 14 -5.85 21.61 -8.76
C ASP A 14 -4.90 21.45 -9.95
N THR A 15 -4.57 20.20 -10.29
CA THR A 15 -3.91 19.86 -11.57
C THR A 15 -4.76 18.87 -12.35
N PHE A 16 -4.46 18.67 -13.63
CA PHE A 16 -5.18 17.73 -14.50
C PHE A 16 -5.37 16.35 -13.86
N LEU A 17 -4.34 15.84 -13.18
CA LEU A 17 -4.41 14.55 -12.49
C LEU A 17 -5.35 14.55 -11.29
N HIS A 18 -5.65 15.69 -10.67
CA HIS A 18 -6.55 15.77 -9.52
C HIS A 18 -8.03 15.78 -9.89
N LYS A 19 -8.38 15.86 -11.17
CA LYS A 19 -9.79 15.83 -11.61
C LYS A 19 -10.44 14.48 -11.29
N LYS A 20 -11.72 14.50 -10.89
CA LYS A 20 -12.48 13.28 -10.52
C LYS A 20 -12.52 12.24 -11.65
N ASN A 21 -12.62 12.70 -12.90
CA ASN A 21 -12.63 11.83 -14.09
C ASN A 21 -11.30 11.06 -14.29
N MET A 22 -10.20 11.52 -13.68
CA MET A 22 -8.90 10.85 -13.76
C MET A 22 -8.73 9.75 -12.70
N PHE A 23 -9.70 9.59 -11.77
CA PHE A 23 -9.61 8.57 -10.72
C PHE A 23 -9.61 7.14 -11.28
N ILE A 24 -10.58 6.79 -12.13
CA ILE A 24 -10.67 5.46 -12.76
C ILE A 24 -9.44 5.16 -13.63
N PRO A 25 -9.00 6.06 -14.54
CA PRO A 25 -7.76 5.86 -15.30
C PRO A 25 -6.53 5.57 -14.44
N LYS A 26 -6.39 6.20 -13.26
CA LYS A 26 -5.27 5.91 -12.36
C LYS A 26 -5.36 4.54 -11.71
N ILE A 27 -6.56 4.09 -11.35
CA ILE A 27 -6.76 2.72 -10.84
C ILE A 27 -6.37 1.71 -11.93
N ILE A 28 -6.84 1.92 -13.16
CA ILE A 28 -6.47 1.07 -14.31
C ILE A 28 -4.97 1.07 -14.52
N TYR A 29 -4.32 2.24 -14.45
CA TYR A 29 -2.87 2.37 -14.56
C TYR A 29 -2.15 1.63 -13.43
N MET A 30 -2.63 1.72 -12.20
CA MET A 30 -2.04 1.01 -11.05
C MET A 30 -2.16 -0.52 -11.21
N ILE A 31 -3.32 -1.00 -11.66
CA ILE A 31 -3.52 -2.43 -11.99
C ILE A 31 -2.57 -2.84 -13.12
N PHE A 32 -2.44 -2.02 -14.16
CA PHE A 32 -1.51 -2.27 -15.26
C PHE A 32 -0.07 -2.40 -14.76
N VAL A 33 0.41 -1.48 -13.90
CA VAL A 33 1.75 -1.53 -13.30
C VAL A 33 1.93 -2.80 -12.45
N ILE A 34 0.91 -3.28 -11.74
CA ILE A 34 1.02 -4.53 -10.98
C ILE A 34 1.11 -5.75 -11.93
N LEU A 35 0.38 -5.72 -13.05
CA LEU A 35 0.35 -6.83 -14.01
C LEU A 35 1.66 -6.99 -14.80
N THR A 36 2.57 -6.01 -14.75
CA THR A 36 3.88 -6.09 -15.43
C THR A 36 4.81 -7.14 -14.83
N ILE A 37 4.47 -7.65 -13.65
CA ILE A 37 5.15 -8.81 -13.06
C ILE A 37 5.03 -10.07 -13.94
N LEU A 38 3.99 -10.18 -14.78
CA LEU A 38 3.75 -11.35 -15.64
C LEU A 38 4.76 -11.46 -16.80
N PRO A 39 4.97 -10.43 -17.64
CA PRO A 39 5.95 -10.50 -18.73
C PRO A 39 7.40 -10.52 -18.24
N ARG A 40 7.70 -10.01 -17.02
CA ARG A 40 9.05 -9.94 -16.44
C ARG A 40 10.07 -9.20 -17.32
N GLU A 41 9.62 -8.15 -18.00
CA GLU A 41 10.43 -7.36 -18.93
C GLU A 41 11.06 -6.14 -18.27
N VAL A 42 12.40 -6.13 -18.16
CA VAL A 42 13.17 -5.04 -17.53
C VAL A 42 12.94 -3.69 -18.21
N TYR A 43 12.87 -3.67 -19.54
CA TYR A 43 12.67 -2.43 -20.31
C TYR A 43 11.33 -1.77 -19.99
N LEU A 44 10.30 -2.59 -19.76
CA LEU A 44 8.96 -2.11 -19.47
C LEU A 44 8.93 -1.41 -18.09
N GLU A 45 9.62 -1.96 -17.09
CA GLU A 45 9.76 -1.33 -15.77
C GLU A 45 10.48 0.02 -15.86
N ILE A 46 11.55 0.11 -16.65
CA ILE A 46 12.29 1.36 -16.87
C ILE A 46 11.39 2.43 -17.49
N ILE A 47 10.59 2.07 -18.50
CA ILE A 47 9.65 2.99 -19.14
C ILE A 47 8.62 3.49 -18.12
N ILE A 48 8.06 2.61 -17.30
CA ILE A 48 7.08 2.99 -16.26
C ILE A 48 7.71 3.94 -15.25
N ILE A 49 8.93 3.65 -14.78
CA ILE A 49 9.66 4.51 -13.85
C ILE A 49 9.85 5.91 -14.44
N ILE A 50 10.28 6.00 -15.70
CA ILE A 50 10.47 7.29 -16.39
C ILE A 50 9.13 8.04 -16.47
N VAL A 51 8.05 7.37 -16.88
CA VAL A 51 6.71 7.98 -16.96
C VAL A 51 6.27 8.48 -15.59
N ASN A 52 6.39 7.68 -14.53
CA ASN A 52 6.00 8.08 -13.17
C ASN A 52 6.79 9.31 -12.70
N ILE A 53 8.11 9.32 -12.90
CA ILE A 53 8.98 10.44 -12.55
C ILE A 53 8.60 11.70 -13.35
N LEU A 54 8.36 11.58 -14.66
CA LEU A 54 7.95 12.71 -15.49
C LEU A 54 6.60 13.27 -15.05
N MET A 55 5.63 12.41 -14.72
CA MET A 55 4.32 12.85 -14.23
C MET A 55 4.45 13.58 -12.88
N MET A 56 5.27 13.07 -11.96
CA MET A 56 5.51 13.73 -10.67
C MET A 56 6.29 15.04 -10.80
N THR A 57 7.24 15.14 -11.72
CA THR A 57 8.10 16.33 -11.88
C THR A 57 7.47 17.41 -12.76
N LEU A 58 6.86 17.05 -13.89
CA LEU A 58 6.30 18.01 -14.85
C LEU A 58 4.88 18.45 -14.46
N ILE A 59 4.03 17.51 -14.09
CA ILE A 59 2.61 17.80 -13.80
C ILE A 59 2.44 18.19 -12.34
N LEU A 60 2.99 17.39 -11.43
CA LEU A 60 2.87 17.65 -10.00
C LEU A 60 3.98 18.54 -9.45
N ARG A 61 5.05 18.87 -10.20
CA ARG A 61 6.17 19.71 -9.71
C ARG A 61 6.70 19.30 -8.32
N ALA A 62 6.57 18.02 -7.97
CA ALA A 62 6.90 17.47 -6.64
C ALA A 62 8.37 17.04 -6.56
N LEU A 63 9.29 17.94 -6.96
CA LEU A 63 10.72 17.64 -7.13
C LEU A 63 11.37 17.10 -5.85
N LYS A 64 11.03 17.66 -4.68
CA LYS A 64 11.56 17.19 -3.40
C LYS A 64 11.09 15.78 -3.07
N THR A 65 9.82 15.48 -3.32
CA THR A 65 9.25 14.14 -3.08
C THR A 65 9.90 13.11 -3.98
N VAL A 66 10.04 13.43 -5.27
CA VAL A 66 10.74 12.58 -6.24
C VAL A 66 12.19 12.36 -5.80
N ALA A 67 12.93 13.42 -5.47
CA ALA A 67 14.32 13.30 -5.02
C ALA A 67 14.45 12.44 -3.76
N THR A 68 13.54 12.58 -2.80
CA THR A 68 13.54 11.81 -1.55
C THR A 68 13.27 10.33 -1.82
N ILE A 69 12.24 10.02 -2.62
CA ILE A 69 11.88 8.63 -2.97
C ILE A 69 13.03 7.98 -3.75
N THR A 70 13.56 8.67 -4.76
CA THR A 70 14.69 8.15 -5.56
C THR A 70 15.94 7.95 -4.72
N PHE A 71 16.25 8.86 -3.78
CA PHE A 71 17.41 8.72 -2.91
C PHE A 71 17.30 7.51 -1.98
N ILE A 72 16.16 7.35 -1.30
CA ILE A 72 15.91 6.20 -0.43
C ILE A 72 16.04 4.89 -1.21
N TRP A 73 15.45 4.85 -2.42
CA TRP A 73 15.51 3.66 -3.26
C TRP A 73 16.90 3.41 -3.85
N ALA A 74 17.65 4.44 -4.21
CA ALA A 74 19.03 4.29 -4.68
C ALA A 74 19.91 3.65 -3.61
N MET A 75 19.75 4.05 -2.34
CA MET A 75 20.46 3.42 -1.21
C MET A 75 20.09 1.95 -1.06
N PHE A 76 18.80 1.61 -1.22
CA PHE A 76 18.33 0.23 -1.16
C PHE A 76 18.85 -0.62 -2.33
N PHE A 77 18.79 -0.10 -3.57
CA PHE A 77 19.37 -0.71 -4.77
C PHE A 77 20.85 -0.98 -4.61
N ALA A 78 21.62 0.03 -4.17
CA ALA A 78 23.06 -0.10 -3.96
C ALA A 78 23.37 -1.20 -2.96
N THR A 79 22.60 -1.30 -1.87
CA THR A 79 22.80 -2.33 -0.85
C THR A 79 22.54 -3.73 -1.41
N ILE A 80 21.41 -3.94 -2.07
CA ILE A 80 21.04 -5.26 -2.59
C ILE A 80 21.96 -5.70 -3.73
N LEU A 81 22.29 -4.80 -4.66
CA LEU A 81 23.22 -5.11 -5.75
C LEU A 81 24.63 -5.36 -5.23
N SER A 82 25.07 -4.68 -4.17
CA SER A 82 26.36 -4.97 -3.53
C SER A 82 26.38 -6.37 -2.91
N ILE A 83 25.28 -6.78 -2.26
CA ILE A 83 25.15 -8.13 -1.72
C ILE A 83 25.16 -9.16 -2.85
N ASP A 84 24.40 -8.94 -3.92
CA ASP A 84 24.35 -9.85 -5.07
C ASP A 84 25.72 -9.97 -5.78
N PHE A 85 26.44 -8.85 -5.90
CA PHE A 85 27.81 -8.82 -6.41
C PHE A 85 28.76 -9.65 -5.54
N LEU A 86 28.67 -9.53 -4.21
CA LEU A 86 29.49 -10.31 -3.27
C LEU A 86 29.16 -11.81 -3.33
N LEU A 87 27.91 -12.16 -3.56
CA LEU A 87 27.45 -13.54 -3.72
C LEU A 87 27.74 -14.13 -5.11
N LYS A 88 28.19 -13.31 -6.07
CA LYS A 88 28.48 -13.68 -7.47
C LYS A 88 27.31 -14.31 -8.22
N THR A 89 26.08 -14.03 -7.78
CA THR A 89 24.86 -14.62 -8.35
C THR A 89 24.39 -13.90 -9.61
N TYR A 90 24.67 -12.58 -9.75
CA TYR A 90 24.37 -11.75 -10.94
C TYR A 90 23.08 -12.11 -11.66
N ASP A 91 22.00 -12.25 -10.89
CA ASP A 91 20.73 -12.71 -11.44
C ASP A 91 19.93 -11.52 -11.96
N ILE A 92 19.58 -11.55 -13.25
CA ILE A 92 18.72 -10.55 -13.88
C ILE A 92 17.35 -10.44 -13.20
N ASN A 93 16.89 -11.52 -12.53
CA ASN A 93 15.67 -11.51 -11.74
C ASN A 93 15.78 -10.59 -10.51
N VAL A 94 16.96 -10.47 -9.89
CA VAL A 94 17.18 -9.55 -8.76
C VAL A 94 17.04 -8.11 -9.26
N LEU A 95 17.64 -7.78 -10.40
CA LEU A 95 17.49 -6.47 -11.03
C LEU A 95 16.04 -6.18 -11.41
N PHE A 96 15.34 -7.14 -12.01
CA PHE A 96 13.92 -7.01 -12.35
C PHE A 96 13.08 -6.73 -11.09
N ASN A 97 13.24 -7.51 -10.03
CA ASN A 97 12.47 -7.35 -8.79
C ASN A 97 12.70 -5.98 -8.14
N LEU A 98 13.93 -5.48 -8.19
CA LEU A 98 14.27 -4.15 -7.70
C LEU A 98 13.57 -3.05 -8.52
N LEU A 99 13.62 -3.14 -9.84
CA LEU A 99 12.97 -2.18 -10.74
C LEU A 99 11.45 -2.22 -10.62
N TYR A 100 10.86 -3.41 -10.58
CA TYR A 100 9.42 -3.62 -10.35
C TYR A 100 8.96 -3.05 -9.00
N SER A 101 9.75 -3.23 -7.95
CA SER A 101 9.43 -2.66 -6.63
C SER A 101 9.43 -1.14 -6.67
N PHE A 102 10.39 -0.53 -7.39
CA PHE A 102 10.46 0.91 -7.55
C PHE A 102 9.35 1.47 -8.46
N SER A 103 9.01 0.79 -9.55
CA SER A 103 7.93 1.18 -10.46
C SER A 103 6.58 1.15 -9.73
N THR A 104 6.32 0.11 -8.94
CA THR A 104 5.09 -0.03 -8.13
C THR A 104 5.02 1.04 -7.05
N MET A 105 6.11 1.28 -6.31
CA MET A 105 6.15 2.30 -5.27
C MET A 105 5.99 3.72 -5.85
N SER A 106 6.65 4.02 -6.96
CA SER A 106 6.48 5.30 -7.64
C SER A 106 5.06 5.49 -8.18
N CYS A 107 4.43 4.45 -8.72
CA CYS A 107 3.01 4.49 -9.10
C CYS A 107 2.11 4.79 -7.89
N GLY A 108 2.34 4.11 -6.76
CA GLY A 108 1.61 4.35 -5.51
C GLY A 108 1.78 5.78 -4.99
N ALA A 109 3.01 6.31 -5.03
CA ALA A 109 3.28 7.70 -4.66
C ALA A 109 2.59 8.70 -5.60
N LEU A 110 2.57 8.43 -6.92
CA LEU A 110 1.88 9.27 -7.90
C LEU A 110 0.37 9.27 -7.63
N PHE A 111 -0.20 8.10 -7.36
CA PHE A 111 -1.60 7.95 -7.00
C PHE A 111 -1.92 8.74 -5.73
N TYR A 112 -1.14 8.57 -4.67
CA TYR A 112 -1.33 9.24 -3.39
C TYR A 112 -1.23 10.76 -3.51
N LEU A 113 -0.22 11.27 -4.23
CA LEU A 113 -0.01 12.70 -4.41
C LEU A 113 -1.10 13.36 -5.25
N SER A 114 -1.64 12.65 -6.23
CA SER A 114 -2.57 13.21 -7.21
C SER A 114 -4.04 12.97 -6.88
N THR A 115 -4.34 12.22 -5.81
CA THR A 115 -5.71 11.78 -5.51
C THR A 115 -6.16 12.38 -4.17
N PRO A 116 -7.11 13.32 -4.21
CA PRO A 116 -7.70 13.87 -2.99
C PRO A 116 -8.40 12.78 -2.17
N PRO A 117 -8.38 12.85 -0.83
CA PRO A 117 -9.11 11.91 0.03
C PRO A 117 -10.63 11.92 -0.17
N SER A 118 -11.20 12.97 -0.77
CA SER A 118 -12.61 13.03 -1.14
C SER A 118 -12.95 12.06 -2.28
N HIS A 119 -12.06 11.87 -3.26
CA HIS A 119 -12.31 10.99 -4.40
C HIS A 119 -12.32 9.51 -3.99
N LEU A 120 -11.44 9.14 -3.05
CA LEU A 120 -11.45 7.82 -2.41
C LEU A 120 -12.74 7.58 -1.63
N ARG A 121 -13.21 8.59 -0.89
CA ARG A 121 -14.48 8.53 -0.15
C ARG A 121 -15.70 8.39 -1.05
N ASP A 122 -15.75 9.14 -2.14
CA ASP A 122 -16.83 9.06 -3.12
C ASP A 122 -16.88 7.71 -3.84
N PHE A 123 -15.71 7.14 -4.15
CA PHE A 123 -15.63 5.87 -4.88
C PHE A 123 -15.93 4.65 -4.00
N MET A 124 -15.36 4.60 -2.79
CA MET A 124 -15.66 3.51 -1.85
C MET A 124 -17.04 3.67 -1.21
N GLY A 125 -17.63 4.87 -1.24
CA GLY A 125 -18.82 5.20 -0.47
C GLY A 125 -18.48 5.44 1.00
N THR A 126 -19.06 6.48 1.58
CA THR A 126 -18.88 6.86 3.00
C THR A 126 -19.21 5.72 3.96
N ASN A 127 -20.18 4.88 3.62
CA ASN A 127 -20.59 3.75 4.46
C ASN A 127 -19.52 2.65 4.50
N ILE A 128 -18.95 2.24 3.36
CA ILE A 128 -17.94 1.17 3.31
C ILE A 128 -16.64 1.62 3.95
N LEU A 129 -16.22 2.88 3.77
CA LEU A 129 -15.01 3.41 4.41
C LEU A 129 -15.18 3.52 5.93
N THR A 130 -16.35 3.95 6.40
CA THR A 130 -16.65 4.03 7.84
C THR A 130 -16.75 2.62 8.44
N LEU A 131 -17.39 1.68 7.76
CA LEU A 131 -17.45 0.27 8.15
C LEU A 131 -16.06 -0.36 8.19
N SER A 132 -15.26 -0.18 7.14
CA SER A 132 -13.90 -0.72 7.04
C SER A 132 -13.00 -0.13 8.13
N TYR A 133 -13.09 1.18 8.39
CA TYR A 133 -12.35 1.83 9.47
C TYR A 133 -12.78 1.30 10.85
N SER A 134 -14.10 1.16 11.07
CA SER A 134 -14.64 0.59 12.31
C SER A 134 -14.19 -0.85 12.51
N LEU A 135 -14.20 -1.66 11.45
CA LEU A 135 -13.75 -3.06 11.46
C LEU A 135 -12.24 -3.16 11.72
N ILE A 136 -11.42 -2.36 11.04
CA ILE A 136 -9.97 -2.30 11.26
C ILE A 136 -9.65 -1.87 12.69
N ARG A 137 -10.36 -0.85 13.21
CA ARG A 137 -10.15 -0.37 14.58
C ARG A 137 -10.57 -1.41 15.62
N SER A 138 -11.72 -2.06 15.41
CA SER A 138 -12.17 -3.17 16.27
C SER A 138 -11.17 -4.31 16.24
N PHE A 139 -10.71 -4.70 15.06
CA PHE A 139 -9.70 -5.73 14.88
C PHE A 139 -8.39 -5.39 15.57
N LEU A 140 -7.86 -4.18 15.40
CA LEU A 140 -6.64 -3.74 16.09
C LEU A 140 -6.79 -3.78 17.62
N THR A 141 -7.97 -3.43 18.13
CA THR A 141 -8.27 -3.48 19.56
C THR A 141 -8.30 -4.93 20.07
N ASP A 142 -9.03 -5.81 19.38
CA ASP A 142 -9.10 -7.23 19.72
C ASP A 142 -7.73 -7.91 19.61
N LEU A 143 -6.91 -7.50 18.63
CA LEU A 143 -5.56 -8.02 18.40
C LEU A 143 -4.58 -7.56 19.49
N LEU A 144 -4.72 -6.33 20.00
CA LEU A 144 -3.98 -5.85 21.16
C LEU A 144 -4.39 -6.59 22.44
N GLU A 145 -5.69 -6.78 22.69
CA GLU A 145 -6.18 -7.54 23.85
C GLU A 145 -5.72 -8.99 23.82
N THR A 146 -5.76 -9.61 22.64
CA THR A 146 -5.25 -10.97 22.43
C THR A 146 -3.75 -11.01 22.71
N LEU A 147 -2.98 -10.04 22.20
CA LEU A 147 -1.55 -9.95 22.43
C LEU A 147 -1.20 -9.76 23.91
N ASP A 148 -1.96 -8.95 24.64
CA ASP A 148 -1.80 -8.77 26.09
C ASP A 148 -2.16 -10.04 26.89
N SER A 149 -3.20 -10.76 26.48
CA SER A 149 -3.56 -12.08 27.04
C SER A 149 -2.44 -13.12 26.83
N TYR A 150 -1.83 -13.14 25.64
CA TYR A 150 -0.69 -14.01 25.35
C TYR A 150 0.57 -13.59 26.12
N LYS A 151 0.86 -12.28 26.24
CA LYS A 151 1.95 -11.77 27.09
C LYS A 151 1.76 -12.17 28.56
N ALA A 152 0.54 -12.06 29.09
CA ALA A 152 0.20 -12.47 30.46
C ALA A 152 0.39 -13.98 30.69
N ARG A 153 0.32 -14.80 29.63
CA ARG A 153 0.60 -16.25 29.65
C ARG A 153 2.08 -16.60 29.45
N GLY A 154 2.99 -15.61 29.53
CA GLY A 154 4.43 -15.83 29.46
C GLY A 154 4.99 -15.92 28.04
N LEU A 155 4.36 -15.27 27.06
CA LEU A 155 4.92 -15.19 25.71
C LEU A 155 6.17 -14.29 25.72
N GLU A 156 7.34 -14.88 25.94
CA GLU A 156 8.63 -14.21 25.73
C GLU A 156 8.73 -13.81 24.24
N THR A 157 9.05 -12.53 23.99
CA THR A 157 9.31 -11.92 22.69
C THR A 157 10.60 -12.45 22.04
N ARG A 158 10.81 -13.77 22.01
CA ARG A 158 11.80 -14.41 21.15
C ARG A 158 11.12 -14.83 19.85
N PHE A 159 11.79 -14.60 18.73
CA PHE A 159 11.33 -14.92 17.37
C PHE A 159 11.11 -16.43 17.19
N ASN A 160 9.96 -16.94 17.66
CA ASN A 160 9.53 -18.30 17.39
C ASN A 160 8.28 -18.27 16.49
N VAL A 161 8.50 -18.44 15.20
CA VAL A 161 7.49 -18.32 14.12
C VAL A 161 6.26 -19.21 14.39
N LEU A 162 6.45 -20.38 14.98
CA LEU A 162 5.35 -21.32 15.31
C LEU A 162 4.37 -20.76 16.36
N ARG A 163 4.84 -19.92 17.30
CA ARG A 163 3.96 -19.28 18.29
C ARG A 163 3.14 -18.14 17.68
N TYR A 164 3.66 -17.48 16.63
CA TYR A 164 2.92 -16.45 15.89
C TYR A 164 1.80 -17.04 15.01
N ILE A 165 1.93 -18.30 14.57
CA ILE A 165 0.86 -18.98 13.80
C ILE A 165 -0.42 -19.11 14.63
N GLY A 166 -0.32 -19.48 15.91
CA GLY A 166 -1.47 -19.57 16.81
C GLY A 166 -2.16 -18.22 16.99
N PHE A 167 -1.37 -17.15 17.16
CA PHE A 167 -1.86 -15.78 17.25
C PHE A 167 -2.57 -15.31 15.97
N LEU A 168 -1.97 -15.58 14.80
CA LEU A 168 -2.58 -15.25 13.50
C LEU A 168 -3.88 -16.02 13.28
N TYR A 169 -3.92 -17.30 13.63
CA TYR A 169 -5.12 -18.13 13.54
C TYR A 169 -6.25 -17.59 14.44
N THR A 170 -5.95 -17.24 15.70
CA THR A 170 -6.92 -16.61 16.60
C THR A 170 -7.41 -15.27 16.05
N SER A 171 -6.51 -14.45 15.51
CA SER A 171 -6.85 -13.15 14.93
C SER A 171 -7.76 -13.28 13.71
N ILE A 172 -7.50 -14.24 12.82
CA ILE A 172 -8.35 -14.52 11.65
C ILE A 172 -9.74 -14.99 12.07
N ASN A 173 -9.83 -15.89 13.06
CA ASN A 173 -11.13 -16.35 13.56
C ASN A 173 -11.95 -15.21 14.17
N ILE A 174 -11.33 -14.32 14.94
CA ILE A 174 -12.03 -13.15 15.50
C ILE A 174 -12.60 -12.27 14.38
N VAL A 175 -11.84 -12.04 13.30
CA VAL A 175 -12.32 -11.28 12.15
C VAL A 175 -13.51 -11.96 11.47
N MET A 176 -13.45 -13.27 11.24
CA MET A 176 -14.56 -14.01 10.65
C MET A 176 -15.83 -13.91 11.50
N THR A 177 -15.74 -14.21 12.80
CA THR A 177 -16.90 -14.18 13.69
C THR A 177 -17.49 -12.77 13.83
N ARG A 178 -16.64 -11.72 13.87
CA ARG A 178 -17.11 -10.33 13.89
C ARG A 178 -17.78 -9.93 12.58
N SER A 179 -17.30 -10.44 11.45
CA SER A 179 -17.87 -10.14 10.12
C SER A 179 -19.24 -10.81 9.96
N GLU A 180 -19.38 -12.07 10.39
CA GLU A 180 -20.66 -12.81 10.43
C GLU A 180 -21.68 -12.12 11.33
N LEU A 181 -21.30 -11.73 12.55
CA LEU A 181 -22.19 -10.99 13.46
C LEU A 181 -22.62 -9.64 12.87
N LEU A 182 -21.73 -8.98 12.14
CA LEU A 182 -22.03 -7.71 11.50
C LEU A 182 -23.01 -7.89 10.34
N GLU A 183 -22.79 -8.93 9.53
CA GLU A 183 -23.70 -9.35 8.45
C GLU A 183 -25.09 -9.70 8.99
N ASP A 184 -25.17 -10.49 10.06
CA ASP A 184 -26.43 -10.83 10.72
C ASP A 184 -27.13 -9.57 11.28
N SER A 185 -26.37 -8.62 11.85
CA SER A 185 -26.93 -7.36 12.32
C SER A 185 -27.43 -6.45 11.19
N LEU A 186 -26.79 -6.52 10.02
CA LEU A 186 -27.17 -5.74 8.84
C LEU A 186 -28.40 -6.36 8.17
N LYS A 187 -28.46 -7.69 8.05
CA LYS A 187 -29.65 -8.44 7.63
C LYS A 187 -30.84 -8.14 8.54
N ALA A 188 -30.65 -8.15 9.86
CA ALA A 188 -31.68 -7.80 10.83
C ALA A 188 -32.18 -6.34 10.73
N ARG A 189 -31.38 -5.44 10.12
CA ARG A 189 -31.74 -4.05 9.84
C ARG A 189 -32.36 -3.84 8.46
N GLY A 190 -32.62 -4.91 7.71
CA GLY A 190 -33.22 -4.86 6.37
C GLY A 190 -32.24 -4.48 5.26
N PHE A 191 -30.93 -4.50 5.53
CA PHE A 191 -29.91 -4.46 4.49
C PHE A 191 -29.66 -5.90 4.03
N GLU A 192 -30.49 -6.37 3.09
CA GLU A 192 -30.23 -7.61 2.38
C GLU A 192 -29.14 -7.34 1.32
N ALA A 193 -28.11 -8.19 1.31
CA ALA A 193 -27.13 -8.21 0.24
C ALA A 193 -27.76 -8.90 -0.97
N ASP A 194 -28.07 -8.13 -2.01
CA ASP A 194 -28.22 -8.65 -3.37
C ASP A 194 -26.83 -9.05 -3.93
#